data_AF-A0A962J1S0-F1
#
_entry.id   AF-A0A962J1S0-F1
#
_cell.length_a   1.000
_cell.length_b   1.000
_cell.length_c   1.000
_cell.angle_alpha   90.00
_cell.angle_beta   90.00
_cell.angle_gamma   90.00
#
_symmetry.space_group_name_H-M   'P 1'
#
loop_
_entity.id
_entity.type
_entity.pdbx_description
1 polymer ?
#
loop_
_entity_poly.entity_id
_entity_poly.type
_entity_poly.pdbx_seq_one_letter_code
_entity_poly.pdbx_strand_id
1 'polypeptide(L)'
;CSNYPECKFTKPLVVPDGEEDGELAALANEPKELGTEPGTGRTVSLRRGPYGPYVQIDPAPEEAVDYTEYDAAIKVWEEAKKVTKEEGKKAPKKPTKPKAPKPKRQGLPKGLAVGDVTLEAALSLLALPRDVGEHPETGKMIKAGIGRFGPFVQHDGKFASIPKDEDVMTIGMNRAVDLIAQKLERDAAKDAAKAAKAAGDEDKKKAPAEKKKKAAKKKPAKKKTAAKKKSA
;
A
#
# COMPACT_ATOMS: atom_id res chain seq x y z
N CYS A 1 15.65 -14.31 -21.38
CA CYS A 1 16.99 -14.31 -20.77
C CYS A 1 18.06 -14.40 -21.86
N SER A 2 18.52 -13.27 -22.38
CA SER A 2 19.56 -13.19 -23.42
C SER A 2 20.97 -13.49 -22.89
N ASN A 3 21.16 -13.48 -21.57
CA ASN A 3 22.47 -13.64 -20.93
C ASN A 3 22.76 -15.07 -20.44
N TYR A 4 21.85 -16.04 -20.62
CA TYR A 4 22.02 -17.42 -20.17
C TYR A 4 21.33 -18.39 -21.14
N PRO A 5 21.98 -18.74 -22.26
CA PRO A 5 21.40 -19.60 -23.30
C PRO A 5 21.18 -21.06 -22.84
N GLU A 6 21.83 -21.49 -21.76
CA GLU A 6 21.72 -22.84 -21.19
C GLU A 6 20.73 -22.95 -20.01
N CYS A 7 20.07 -21.86 -19.61
CA CYS A 7 19.21 -21.88 -18.43
C CYS A 7 17.86 -22.56 -18.72
N LYS A 8 17.77 -23.85 -18.41
CA LYS A 8 16.55 -24.68 -18.43
C LYS A 8 15.64 -24.50 -17.19
N PHE A 9 15.94 -23.53 -16.32
CA PHE A 9 15.12 -23.31 -15.12
C PHE A 9 13.85 -22.53 -15.49
N THR A 10 12.78 -23.26 -15.79
CA THR A 10 11.44 -22.72 -15.91
C THR A 10 10.87 -22.55 -14.51
N LYS A 11 10.80 -21.30 -14.02
CA LYS A 11 10.02 -21.02 -12.82
C LYS A 11 8.55 -21.29 -13.18
N PRO A 12 7.86 -22.26 -12.55
CA PRO A 12 6.44 -22.46 -12.82
C PRO A 12 5.71 -21.14 -12.54
N LEU A 13 4.87 -20.72 -13.49
CA LEU A 13 4.05 -19.50 -13.36
C LEU A 13 2.94 -19.67 -12.33
N VAL A 14 2.65 -20.91 -11.93
CA VAL A 14 1.76 -21.23 -10.82
C VAL A 14 2.59 -21.23 -9.55
N VAL A 15 2.33 -20.24 -8.70
CA VAL A 15 2.83 -20.20 -7.33
C VAL A 15 2.23 -21.42 -6.62
N PRO A 16 3.03 -22.37 -6.11
CA PRO A 16 2.49 -23.47 -5.33
C PRO A 16 1.83 -22.90 -4.07
N ASP A 17 0.58 -23.29 -3.88
CA ASP A 17 -0.29 -22.97 -2.75
C ASP A 17 0.46 -23.17 -1.43
N GLY A 18 0.88 -22.05 -0.84
CA GLY A 18 1.28 -21.98 0.56
C GLY A 18 0.00 -21.99 1.40
N GLU A 19 -0.04 -22.90 2.37
CA GLU A 19 -1.20 -23.33 3.17
C GLU A 19 -1.86 -22.27 4.09
N GLU A 20 -1.74 -20.98 3.80
CA GLU A 20 -2.47 -19.89 4.50
C GLU A 20 -3.34 -19.03 3.56
N ASP A 21 -3.36 -19.33 2.25
CA ASP A 21 -3.82 -18.39 1.21
C ASP A 21 -5.06 -18.83 0.39
N GLY A 22 -5.72 -19.94 0.72
CA GLY A 22 -6.85 -20.46 -0.07
C GLY A 22 -8.05 -19.49 -0.15
N GLU A 23 -8.37 -18.85 0.97
CA GLU A 23 -9.46 -17.88 1.05
C GLU A 23 -9.10 -16.56 0.35
N LEU A 24 -7.83 -16.14 0.44
CA LEU A 24 -7.30 -14.95 -0.21
C LEU A 24 -7.21 -15.14 -1.74
N ALA A 25 -6.94 -16.36 -2.23
CA ALA A 25 -6.93 -16.69 -3.65
C ALA A 25 -8.32 -16.65 -4.29
N ALA A 26 -9.36 -17.08 -3.57
CA ALA A 26 -10.75 -16.99 -4.05
C ALA A 26 -11.17 -15.54 -4.33
N LEU A 27 -10.78 -14.60 -3.46
CA LEU A 27 -11.03 -13.15 -3.63
C LEU A 27 -10.26 -12.50 -4.79
N ALA A 28 -9.25 -13.18 -5.34
CA ALA A 28 -8.54 -12.71 -6.53
C ALA A 28 -9.42 -12.84 -7.78
N ASN A 29 -10.27 -13.86 -7.81
CA ASN A 29 -11.12 -14.18 -8.96
C ASN A 29 -12.53 -13.61 -8.80
N GLU A 30 -13.06 -13.53 -7.56
CA GLU A 30 -14.43 -13.08 -7.31
C GLU A 30 -14.49 -12.05 -6.15
N PRO A 31 -14.95 -10.82 -6.41
CA PRO A 31 -15.22 -9.85 -5.35
C PRO A 31 -16.25 -10.42 -4.35
N LYS A 32 -15.93 -10.40 -3.05
CA LYS A 32 -16.91 -10.75 -2.01
C LYS A 32 -17.78 -9.53 -1.73
N GLU A 33 -19.02 -9.56 -2.16
CA GLU A 33 -19.99 -8.50 -1.86
C GLU A 33 -20.41 -8.59 -0.39
N LEU A 34 -20.19 -7.51 0.37
CA LEU A 34 -20.54 -7.45 1.79
C LEU A 34 -21.96 -6.92 2.03
N GLY A 35 -22.53 -6.24 1.03
CA GLY A 35 -23.89 -5.70 1.07
C GLY A 35 -23.96 -4.25 0.59
N THR A 36 -25.12 -3.64 0.85
CA THR A 36 -25.43 -2.26 0.45
C THR A 36 -25.45 -1.36 1.69
N GLU A 37 -24.88 -0.16 1.57
CA GLU A 37 -24.85 0.81 2.67
C GLU A 37 -26.25 1.41 2.93
N PRO A 38 -26.75 1.37 4.18
CA PRO A 38 -28.07 1.90 4.53
C PRO A 38 -28.02 3.43 4.64
N GLY A 39 -28.08 4.10 3.50
CA GLY A 39 -28.14 5.56 3.42
C GLY A 39 -27.90 6.07 2.01
N THR A 40 -26.81 5.62 1.40
CA THR A 40 -26.42 5.99 0.03
C THR A 40 -26.73 4.93 -1.02
N GLY A 41 -27.18 3.73 -0.61
CA GLY A 41 -27.52 2.65 -1.55
C GLY A 41 -26.32 2.12 -2.34
N ARG A 42 -25.10 2.46 -1.90
CA ARG A 42 -23.87 2.07 -2.57
C ARG A 42 -23.47 0.65 -2.19
N THR A 43 -23.01 -0.12 -3.17
CA THR A 43 -22.52 -1.49 -2.95
C THR A 43 -21.11 -1.47 -2.38
N VAL A 44 -20.90 -2.24 -1.32
CA VAL A 44 -19.60 -2.42 -0.66
C VAL A 44 -19.04 -3.78 -1.03
N SER A 45 -17.91 -3.78 -1.72
CA SER A 45 -17.23 -5.00 -2.17
C SER A 45 -15.85 -5.15 -1.52
N LEU A 46 -15.49 -6.38 -1.21
CA LEU A 46 -14.20 -6.77 -0.67
C LEU A 46 -13.40 -7.46 -1.78
N ARG A 47 -12.23 -6.89 -2.10
CA ARG A 47 -11.44 -7.26 -3.27
C ARG A 47 -9.98 -7.49 -2.89
N ARG A 48 -9.28 -8.33 -3.65
CA ARG A 48 -7.82 -8.49 -3.52
C ARG A 48 -7.09 -7.59 -4.50
N GLY A 49 -6.09 -6.87 -4.02
CA GLY A 49 -5.23 -6.00 -4.83
C GLY A 49 -3.74 -6.34 -4.68
N PRO A 50 -2.86 -5.68 -5.48
CA PRO A 50 -1.40 -5.87 -5.38
C PRO A 50 -0.82 -5.44 -4.03
N TYR A 51 -1.58 -4.66 -3.25
CA TYR A 51 -1.17 -4.14 -1.94
C TYR A 51 -1.83 -4.85 -0.75
N GLY A 52 -2.63 -5.89 -1.01
CA GLY A 52 -3.42 -6.61 0.00
C GLY A 52 -4.93 -6.54 -0.24
N PRO A 53 -5.74 -7.18 0.62
CA PRO A 53 -7.20 -7.07 0.57
C PRO A 53 -7.65 -5.64 0.91
N TYR A 54 -8.68 -5.16 0.22
CA TYR A 54 -9.24 -3.83 0.40
C TYR A 54 -10.76 -3.83 0.22
N VAL A 55 -11.41 -2.90 0.90
CA VAL A 55 -12.82 -2.57 0.72
C VAL A 55 -12.95 -1.47 -0.32
N GLN A 56 -13.90 -1.60 -1.23
CA GLN A 56 -14.26 -0.59 -2.22
C GLN A 56 -15.76 -0.27 -2.10
N ILE A 57 -16.10 1.01 -2.13
CA ILE A 57 -17.48 1.47 -2.33
C ILE A 57 -17.64 1.85 -3.80
N ASP A 58 -18.56 1.18 -4.48
CA ASP A 58 -18.86 1.52 -5.86
C ASP A 58 -19.79 2.75 -5.90
N PRO A 59 -19.63 3.63 -6.91
CA PRO A 59 -20.53 4.75 -7.08
C PRO A 59 -21.96 4.22 -7.23
N ALA A 60 -22.94 4.96 -6.69
CA ALA A 60 -24.33 4.56 -6.84
C ALA A 60 -24.67 4.45 -8.34
N PRO A 61 -25.54 3.51 -8.75
CA PRO A 61 -25.91 3.35 -10.16
C PRO A 61 -26.49 4.64 -10.76
N GLU A 62 -27.08 5.51 -9.93
CA GLU A 62 -27.58 6.84 -10.34
C GLU A 62 -26.47 7.89 -10.51
N GLU A 63 -25.34 7.75 -9.82
CA GLU A 63 -24.14 8.60 -9.97
C GLU A 63 -23.21 8.11 -11.10
N ALA A 64 -23.56 7.00 -11.76
CA ALA A 64 -22.87 6.55 -12.95
C ALA A 64 -23.02 7.61 -14.03
N VAL A 65 -21.90 8.13 -14.52
CA VAL A 65 -21.89 9.19 -15.51
C VAL A 65 -22.63 8.70 -16.74
N ASP A 66 -23.80 9.28 -17.00
CA ASP A 66 -24.54 9.00 -18.22
C ASP A 66 -23.73 9.56 -19.40
N TYR A 67 -23.24 8.65 -20.25
CA TYR A 67 -22.42 9.00 -21.41
C TYR A 67 -23.27 9.36 -22.62
N THR A 68 -24.61 9.34 -22.57
CA THR A 68 -25.46 9.58 -23.73
C THR A 68 -25.27 10.98 -24.32
N GLU A 69 -25.08 11.99 -23.48
CA GLU A 69 -24.76 13.35 -23.91
C GLU A 69 -23.38 13.43 -24.57
N TYR A 70 -22.40 12.70 -24.02
CA TYR A 70 -21.06 12.63 -24.58
C TYR A 70 -21.03 11.90 -25.92
N ASP A 71 -21.78 10.81 -26.04
CA ASP A 71 -21.91 10.00 -27.23
C ASP A 71 -22.66 10.77 -28.34
N ALA A 72 -23.68 11.55 -27.97
CA ALA A 72 -24.33 12.51 -28.88
C ALA A 72 -23.34 13.59 -29.36
N ALA A 73 -22.55 14.17 -28.46
CA ALA A 73 -21.52 15.15 -28.81
C ALA A 73 -20.42 14.57 -29.72
N ILE A 74 -20.05 13.30 -29.55
CA ILE A 74 -19.13 12.61 -30.46
C ILE A 74 -19.74 12.49 -31.86
N LYS A 75 -21.00 12.08 -31.98
CA LYS A 75 -21.67 11.96 -33.28
C LYS A 75 -21.69 13.29 -34.04
N VAL A 76 -22.09 14.37 -33.35
CA VAL A 76 -22.08 15.73 -33.93
C VAL A 76 -20.66 16.15 -34.32
N TRP A 77 -19.66 15.82 -33.51
CA TRP A 77 -18.27 16.11 -33.83
C TRP A 77 -17.77 15.32 -35.05
N GLU A 78 -18.16 14.05 -35.20
CA GLU A 78 -17.79 13.20 -36.34
C GLU A 78 -18.43 13.71 -37.64
N GLU A 79 -19.68 14.16 -37.60
CA GLU A 79 -20.38 14.79 -38.73
C GLU A 79 -19.71 16.11 -39.11
N ALA A 80 -19.46 17.00 -38.14
CA ALA A 80 -18.76 18.26 -38.37
C ALA A 80 -17.33 18.05 -38.92
N LYS A 81 -16.65 16.99 -38.47
CA LYS A 81 -15.33 16.61 -38.99
C LYS A 81 -15.40 16.13 -40.44
N LYS A 82 -16.45 15.42 -40.86
CA LYS A 82 -16.64 14.99 -42.25
C LYS A 82 -16.88 16.21 -43.16
N VAL A 83 -17.75 17.12 -42.76
CA VAL A 83 -18.04 18.36 -43.52
C VAL A 83 -16.79 19.23 -43.64
N THR A 84 -16.09 19.49 -42.54
CA THR A 84 -14.86 20.30 -42.56
C THR A 84 -13.71 19.66 -43.33
N LYS A 85 -13.68 18.32 -43.44
CA LYS A 85 -12.72 17.57 -44.26
C LYS A 85 -13.01 17.72 -45.76
N GLU A 86 -14.28 17.74 -46.17
CA GLU A 86 -14.66 18.02 -47.57
C GLU A 86 -14.37 19.47 -47.97
N GLU A 87 -14.54 20.41 -47.05
CA GLU A 87 -14.23 21.84 -47.27
C GLU A 87 -12.73 22.21 -47.13
N GLY A 88 -11.83 21.24 -46.86
CA GLY A 88 -10.40 21.49 -46.68
C GLY A 88 -10.03 22.33 -45.44
N LYS A 89 -10.95 22.47 -44.47
CA LYS A 89 -10.77 23.26 -43.24
C LYS A 89 -10.28 22.40 -42.07
N LYS A 90 -9.67 23.06 -41.07
CA LYS A 90 -9.18 22.39 -39.86
C LYS A 90 -10.34 21.85 -39.02
N ALA A 91 -10.29 20.57 -38.68
CA ALA A 91 -11.34 19.89 -37.93
C ALA A 91 -11.61 20.53 -36.54
N PRO A 92 -12.87 20.52 -36.07
CA PRO A 92 -13.23 21.02 -34.75
C PRO A 92 -12.58 20.20 -33.62
N LYS A 93 -12.49 20.78 -32.42
CA LYS A 93 -11.94 20.08 -31.24
C LYS A 93 -12.87 18.96 -30.79
N LYS A 94 -12.31 17.78 -30.52
CA LYS A 94 -13.04 16.61 -30.03
C LYS A 94 -13.61 16.88 -28.62
N PRO A 95 -14.86 16.49 -28.32
CA PRO A 95 -15.41 16.60 -26.97
C PRO A 95 -14.59 15.75 -25.97
N THR A 96 -14.38 16.30 -24.77
CA THR A 96 -13.67 15.62 -23.68
C THR A 96 -14.59 14.67 -22.94
N LYS A 97 -14.14 13.42 -22.72
CA LYS A 97 -14.92 12.43 -21.98
C LYS A 97 -15.13 12.90 -20.53
N PRO A 98 -16.36 12.88 -19.99
CA PRO A 98 -16.57 13.21 -18.59
C PRO A 98 -15.84 12.19 -17.71
N LYS A 99 -15.23 12.67 -16.63
CA LYS A 99 -14.44 11.82 -15.73
C LYS A 99 -15.38 11.13 -14.74
N ALA A 100 -15.40 9.80 -14.75
CA ALA A 100 -16.13 9.03 -13.77
C ALA A 100 -15.64 9.32 -12.34
N PRO A 101 -16.55 9.39 -11.34
CA PRO A 101 -16.16 9.52 -9.95
C PRO A 101 -15.28 8.33 -9.55
N LYS A 102 -14.14 8.61 -8.92
CA LYS A 102 -13.24 7.56 -8.45
C LYS A 102 -13.86 6.89 -7.22
N PRO A 103 -14.05 5.56 -7.20
CA PRO A 103 -14.60 4.87 -6.05
C PRO A 103 -13.70 5.07 -4.82
N LYS A 104 -14.31 5.27 -3.66
CA LYS A 104 -13.55 5.31 -2.39
C LYS A 104 -13.12 3.89 -2.05
N ARG A 105 -11.88 3.77 -1.60
CA ARG A 105 -11.26 2.49 -1.26
C ARG A 105 -10.49 2.61 0.03
N GLN A 106 -10.50 1.55 0.84
CA GLN A 106 -9.65 1.45 2.00
C GLN A 106 -9.01 0.07 2.13
N GLY A 107 -7.72 0.04 2.46
CA GLY A 107 -7.00 -1.20 2.72
C GLY A 107 -7.33 -1.78 4.10
N LEU A 108 -7.39 -3.11 4.20
CA LEU A 108 -7.57 -3.76 5.49
C LEU A 108 -6.27 -3.72 6.32
N PRO A 109 -6.37 -3.60 7.66
CA PRO A 109 -5.21 -3.68 8.54
C PRO A 109 -4.58 -5.09 8.50
N LYS A 110 -3.27 -5.14 8.73
CA LYS A 110 -2.50 -6.39 8.77
C LYS A 110 -2.85 -7.18 10.03
N GLY A 111 -3.65 -8.22 9.87
CA GLY A 111 -4.10 -9.09 10.96
C GLY A 111 -5.61 -9.34 10.98
N LEU A 112 -6.38 -8.56 10.22
CA LEU A 112 -7.81 -8.82 10.04
C LEU A 112 -7.99 -9.77 8.86
N ALA A 113 -8.52 -10.97 9.13
CA ALA A 113 -8.76 -11.99 8.11
C ALA A 113 -9.95 -11.61 7.23
N VAL A 114 -9.93 -12.05 5.97
CA VAL A 114 -10.94 -11.62 4.99
C VAL A 114 -12.32 -12.27 5.22
N GLY A 115 -12.35 -13.38 5.96
CA GLY A 115 -13.56 -14.04 6.45
C GLY A 115 -14.35 -13.18 7.44
N ASP A 116 -13.65 -12.50 8.36
CA ASP A 116 -14.23 -11.78 9.50
C ASP A 116 -14.74 -10.36 9.16
N VAL A 117 -14.58 -9.93 7.91
CA VAL A 117 -14.97 -8.59 7.49
C VAL A 117 -16.48 -8.53 7.31
N THR A 118 -17.15 -7.82 8.21
CA THR A 118 -18.58 -7.51 8.11
C THR A 118 -18.83 -6.19 7.39
N LEU A 119 -20.07 -5.96 6.96
CA LEU A 119 -20.50 -4.69 6.37
C LEU A 119 -20.20 -3.50 7.31
N GLU A 120 -20.49 -3.63 8.61
CA GLU A 120 -20.25 -2.58 9.61
C GLU A 120 -18.76 -2.22 9.75
N ALA A 121 -17.88 -3.24 9.80
CA ALA A 121 -16.44 -3.03 9.84
C ALA A 121 -15.95 -2.35 8.56
N ALA A 122 -16.49 -2.74 7.40
CA ALA A 122 -16.17 -2.16 6.11
C ALA A 122 -16.58 -0.68 6.02
N LEU A 123 -17.78 -0.33 6.51
CA LEU A 123 -18.24 1.05 6.56
C LEU A 123 -17.37 1.92 7.47
N SER A 124 -16.98 1.38 8.62
CA SER A 124 -16.05 2.06 9.54
C SER A 124 -14.71 2.35 8.83
N LEU A 125 -14.15 1.36 8.13
CA LEU A 125 -12.89 1.54 7.39
C LEU A 125 -13.01 2.55 6.24
N LEU A 126 -14.13 2.56 5.52
CA LEU A 126 -14.37 3.51 4.43
C LEU A 126 -14.52 4.96 4.90
N ALA A 127 -14.81 5.18 6.18
CA ALA A 127 -14.89 6.52 6.79
C ALA A 127 -13.51 7.12 7.14
N LEU A 128 -12.42 6.34 7.07
CA LEU A 128 -11.05 6.86 7.20
C LEU A 128 -10.70 7.70 5.97
N PRO A 129 -10.07 8.89 6.06
CA PRO A 129 -9.33 9.45 7.20
C PRO A 129 -10.22 10.19 8.19
N ARG A 130 -10.12 9.82 9.47
CA ARG A 130 -10.87 10.46 10.55
C ARG A 130 -10.14 11.72 11.00
N ASP A 131 -10.83 12.84 11.06
CA ASP A 131 -10.31 14.06 11.66
C ASP A 131 -10.43 13.93 13.21
N VAL A 132 -9.28 13.90 13.91
CA VAL A 132 -9.22 13.78 15.38
C VAL A 132 -9.44 15.14 16.05
N GLY A 133 -9.00 16.22 15.38
CA GLY A 133 -9.21 17.61 15.77
C GLY A 133 -7.97 18.48 15.52
N GLU A 134 -7.99 19.70 16.05
CA GLU A 134 -6.87 20.65 15.97
C GLU A 134 -5.81 20.40 17.05
N HIS A 135 -4.54 20.39 16.66
CA HIS A 135 -3.43 20.27 17.58
C HIS A 135 -3.28 21.56 18.42
N PRO A 136 -3.09 21.49 19.76
CA PRO A 136 -3.08 22.67 20.64
C PRO A 136 -1.92 23.65 20.38
N GLU A 137 -0.75 23.17 19.94
CA GLU A 137 0.41 24.04 19.71
C GLU A 137 0.48 24.64 18.29
N THR A 138 -0.04 23.94 17.29
CA THR A 138 0.13 24.29 15.87
C THR A 138 -1.17 24.72 15.21
N GLY A 139 -2.33 24.45 15.83
CA GLY A 139 -3.66 24.82 15.36
C GLY A 139 -4.11 24.10 14.08
N LYS A 140 -3.43 23.01 13.71
CA LYS A 140 -3.71 22.30 12.45
C LYS A 140 -4.35 20.95 12.67
N MET A 141 -5.12 20.54 11.67
CA MET A 141 -5.95 19.33 11.72
C MET A 141 -5.09 18.07 11.77
N ILE A 142 -5.31 17.28 12.82
CA ILE A 142 -4.78 15.95 12.99
C ILE A 142 -5.70 14.95 12.29
N LYS A 143 -5.15 14.17 11.35
CA LYS A 143 -5.88 13.12 10.63
C LYS A 143 -5.39 11.74 11.05
N ALA A 144 -6.29 10.84 11.38
CA ALA A 144 -5.99 9.45 11.68
C ALA A 144 -6.38 8.55 10.50
N GLY A 145 -5.50 7.59 10.17
CA GLY A 145 -5.66 6.74 8.99
C GLY A 145 -4.89 5.43 9.08
N ILE A 146 -5.11 4.55 8.10
CA ILE A 146 -4.38 3.30 7.94
C ILE A 146 -3.54 3.39 6.67
N GLY A 147 -2.25 3.06 6.79
CA GLY A 147 -1.30 3.12 5.68
C GLY A 147 -0.51 1.82 5.53
N ARG A 148 0.49 1.83 4.64
CA ARG A 148 1.36 0.66 4.37
C ARG A 148 2.01 0.06 5.62
N PHE A 149 2.34 0.93 6.57
CA PHE A 149 3.04 0.57 7.81
C PHE A 149 2.09 0.33 8.99
N GLY A 150 0.78 0.42 8.78
CA GLY A 150 -0.23 0.28 9.82
C GLY A 150 -0.95 1.60 10.16
N PRO A 151 -1.68 1.60 11.28
CA PRO A 151 -2.30 2.77 11.91
C PRO A 151 -1.36 3.96 12.07
N PHE A 152 -1.79 5.15 11.67
CA PHE A 152 -1.00 6.37 11.82
C PHE A 152 -1.86 7.60 12.09
N VAL A 153 -1.20 8.59 12.69
CA VAL A 153 -1.67 9.97 12.82
C VAL A 153 -0.83 10.86 11.92
N GLN A 154 -1.49 11.72 11.14
CA GLN A 154 -0.88 12.71 10.27
C GLN A 154 -1.14 14.11 10.81
N HIS A 155 -0.07 14.89 10.92
CA HIS A 155 -0.11 16.30 11.26
C HIS A 155 0.99 17.02 10.47
N ASP A 156 0.64 18.03 9.66
CA ASP A 156 1.62 18.82 8.89
C ASP A 156 2.59 18.04 8.00
N GLY A 157 2.12 16.93 7.43
CA GLY A 157 2.97 16.05 6.62
C GLY A 157 3.95 15.20 7.46
N LYS A 158 3.94 15.32 8.80
CA LYS A 158 4.56 14.37 9.72
C LYS A 158 3.58 13.25 10.02
N PHE A 159 4.11 12.03 10.05
CA PHE A 159 3.34 10.81 10.30
C PHE A 159 3.87 10.14 11.56
N ALA A 160 3.06 10.06 12.60
CA ALA A 160 3.32 9.30 13.81
C ALA A 160 2.60 7.95 13.73
N SER A 161 3.31 6.85 13.97
CA SER A 161 2.70 5.51 13.99
C SER A 161 1.97 5.28 15.30
N ILE A 162 0.76 4.74 15.25
CA ILE A 162 0.01 4.32 16.43
C ILE A 162 0.45 2.87 16.78
N PRO A 163 0.72 2.56 18.07
CA PRO A 163 1.01 1.19 18.50
C PRO A 163 -0.18 0.25 18.23
N LYS A 164 0.07 -1.07 18.17
CA LYS A 164 -0.98 -2.05 17.84
C LYS A 164 -2.06 -2.17 18.91
N ASP A 165 -1.78 -1.73 20.12
CA ASP A 165 -2.68 -1.80 21.27
C ASP A 165 -3.79 -0.74 21.20
N GLU A 166 -3.62 0.29 20.36
CA GLU A 166 -4.54 1.40 20.22
C GLU A 166 -5.12 1.43 18.80
N ASP A 167 -6.44 1.57 18.69
CA ASP A 167 -7.12 1.59 17.39
C ASP A 167 -7.29 3.02 16.85
N VAL A 168 -7.20 3.16 15.52
CA VAL A 168 -7.34 4.41 14.76
C VAL A 168 -8.69 5.07 15.03
N MET A 169 -9.75 4.29 15.27
CA MET A 169 -11.08 4.83 15.51
C MET A 169 -11.22 5.41 16.92
N THR A 170 -10.49 4.87 17.89
CA THR A 170 -10.59 5.23 19.30
C THR A 170 -9.59 6.29 19.74
N ILE A 171 -8.59 6.61 18.92
CA ILE A 171 -7.51 7.49 19.33
C ILE A 171 -8.00 8.91 19.64
N GLY A 172 -7.70 9.37 20.86
CA GLY A 172 -8.04 10.71 21.33
C GLY A 172 -6.97 11.76 20.99
N MET A 173 -7.35 13.04 21.13
CA MET A 173 -6.49 14.19 20.88
C MET A 173 -5.16 14.13 21.65
N ASN A 174 -5.24 13.92 22.97
CA ASN A 174 -4.07 13.95 23.86
C ASN A 174 -3.02 12.94 23.41
N ARG A 175 -3.49 11.72 23.10
CA ARG A 175 -2.63 10.64 22.66
C ARG A 175 -2.01 10.92 21.28
N ALA A 176 -2.80 11.50 20.38
CA ALA A 176 -2.31 11.89 19.06
C ALA A 176 -1.18 12.93 19.15
N VAL A 177 -1.32 13.94 20.04
CA VAL A 177 -0.30 14.95 20.31
C VAL A 177 0.98 14.31 20.87
N ASP A 178 0.86 13.43 21.85
CA ASP A 178 2.01 12.72 22.44
C ASP A 178 2.79 11.92 21.39
N LEU A 179 2.08 11.19 20.51
CA LEU A 179 2.70 10.41 19.45
C LEU A 179 3.42 11.30 18.42
N ILE A 180 2.87 12.48 18.12
CA ILE A 180 3.51 13.46 17.24
C ILE A 180 4.79 14.01 17.88
N ALA A 181 4.75 14.35 19.17
CA ALA A 181 5.92 14.84 19.91
C ALA A 181 7.03 13.77 19.95
N GLN A 182 6.70 12.54 20.35
CA GLN A 182 7.65 11.41 20.36
C GLN A 182 8.25 11.15 18.97
N LYS A 183 7.45 11.29 17.91
CA LYS A 183 7.93 11.10 16.54
C LYS A 183 8.92 12.18 16.14
N LEU A 184 8.65 13.43 16.49
CA LEU A 184 9.53 14.57 16.23
C LEU A 184 10.89 14.39 16.90
N GLU A 185 10.89 13.97 18.17
CA GLU A 185 12.12 13.66 18.90
C GLU A 185 12.89 12.48 18.26
N ARG A 186 12.17 11.43 17.87
CA ARG A 186 12.78 10.27 17.20
C ARG A 186 13.40 10.62 15.87
N ASP A 187 12.79 11.51 15.10
CA ASP A 187 13.32 11.98 13.82
C ASP A 187 14.52 12.88 14.02
N ALA A 188 14.45 13.86 14.92
CA ALA A 188 15.58 14.73 15.27
C ALA A 188 16.80 13.92 15.74
N ALA A 189 16.60 12.89 16.56
CA ALA A 189 17.66 11.99 16.99
C ALA A 189 18.27 11.18 15.83
N LYS A 190 17.46 10.77 14.85
CA LYS A 190 17.95 10.06 13.65
C LYS A 190 18.74 10.99 12.75
N ASP A 191 18.30 12.23 12.59
CA ASP A 191 18.99 13.23 11.78
C ASP A 191 20.35 13.60 12.39
N ALA A 192 20.41 13.80 13.71
CA ALA A 192 21.67 14.01 14.43
C ALA A 192 22.64 12.82 14.31
N ALA A 193 22.12 11.59 14.46
CA ALA A 193 22.93 10.38 14.30
C ALA A 193 23.43 10.19 12.86
N LYS A 194 22.63 10.58 11.86
CA LYS A 194 23.02 10.55 10.44
C LYS A 194 24.08 11.60 10.13
N ALA A 195 23.97 12.80 10.68
CA ALA A 195 24.96 13.86 10.55
C ALA A 195 26.32 13.46 11.16
N ALA A 196 26.32 12.85 12.35
CA ALA A 196 27.54 12.34 12.98
C ALA A 196 28.22 11.21 12.18
N LYS A 197 27.43 10.35 11.52
CA LYS A 197 27.98 9.30 10.63
C LYS A 197 28.49 9.84 9.31
N ALA A 198 27.87 10.89 8.76
CA ALA A 198 28.34 11.53 7.53
C ALA A 198 29.67 12.26 7.74
N ALA A 199 29.88 12.88 8.90
CA ALA A 199 31.15 13.52 9.25
C ALA A 199 32.30 12.52 9.52
N GLY A 200 31.99 11.25 9.83
CA GLY A 200 32.99 10.20 10.04
C GLY A 200 33.44 9.44 8.78
N ASP A 201 32.78 9.66 7.63
CA ASP A 201 33.07 8.95 6.38
C ASP A 201 34.13 9.68 5.51
N GLU A 202 34.42 10.96 5.77
CA GLU A 202 35.39 11.73 4.98
C GLU A 202 36.87 11.46 5.33
N ASP A 203 37.18 10.86 6.48
CA ASP A 203 38.59 10.65 6.93
C ASP A 203 39.17 9.27 6.58
N LYS A 204 38.49 8.44 5.77
CA LYS A 204 39.01 7.10 5.38
C LYS A 204 39.40 6.95 3.90
N LYS A 205 39.67 8.05 3.20
CA LYS A 205 40.20 8.04 1.83
C LYS A 205 41.63 8.60 1.72
N LYS A 206 42.58 8.08 2.49
CA LYS A 206 44.01 8.06 2.08
C LYS A 206 44.87 7.13 2.95
N ALA A 207 45.16 5.93 2.46
CA ALA A 207 46.50 5.31 2.45
C ALA A 207 46.45 3.86 1.90
N PRO A 208 47.50 3.39 1.21
CA PRO A 208 47.42 2.34 0.19
C PRO A 208 47.53 0.91 0.71
N ALA A 209 47.10 -0.01 -0.15
CA ALA A 209 47.11 -1.44 0.01
C ALA A 209 48.54 -2.02 0.05
N GLU A 210 48.84 -2.85 1.06
CA GLU A 210 49.89 -3.86 0.96
C GLU A 210 49.36 -5.26 1.27
N LYS A 211 49.68 -6.16 0.35
CA LYS A 211 49.18 -7.54 0.20
C LYS A 211 49.77 -8.45 1.28
N LYS A 212 48.94 -9.25 1.97
CA LYS A 212 49.35 -10.61 2.38
C LYS A 212 48.29 -11.65 2.02
N LYS A 213 48.78 -12.62 1.24
CA LYS A 213 48.09 -13.69 0.52
C LYS A 213 47.41 -14.68 1.47
N LYS A 214 46.18 -15.09 1.13
CA LYS A 214 45.57 -16.33 1.63
C LYS A 214 46.20 -17.53 0.90
N ALA A 215 46.75 -18.49 1.64
CA ALA A 215 47.08 -19.82 1.16
C ALA A 215 46.14 -20.84 1.81
N ALA A 216 45.54 -21.69 0.98
CA ALA A 216 44.56 -22.71 1.33
C ALA A 216 45.22 -24.07 1.70
N LYS A 217 44.37 -24.99 2.21
CA LYS A 217 44.55 -26.45 2.50
C LYS A 217 44.98 -26.74 3.94
N LYS A 218 44.39 -27.69 4.69
CA LYS A 218 43.88 -29.05 4.36
C LYS A 218 42.94 -29.55 5.50
N LYS A 219 41.91 -30.33 5.17
CA LYS A 219 41.18 -31.24 6.10
C LYS A 219 42.13 -32.35 6.61
N PRO A 220 41.90 -32.94 7.81
CA PRO A 220 41.24 -34.26 7.89
C PRO A 220 40.27 -34.37 9.11
N ALA A 221 39.09 -34.96 8.99
CA ALA A 221 38.74 -36.39 9.13
C ALA A 221 38.37 -36.84 10.58
N LYS A 222 37.16 -37.39 10.65
CA LYS A 222 36.48 -38.16 11.72
C LYS A 222 37.38 -38.87 12.75
N LYS A 223 36.92 -38.86 14.01
CA LYS A 223 36.93 -40.06 14.87
C LYS A 223 35.63 -40.16 15.67
N LYS A 224 34.85 -41.21 15.36
CA LYS A 224 33.76 -41.76 16.19
C LYS A 224 34.37 -42.63 17.30
N THR A 225 33.74 -42.69 18.47
CA THR A 225 33.37 -43.89 19.28
C THR A 225 32.88 -43.38 20.66
N ALA A 226 31.60 -43.57 21.01
CA ALA A 226 30.98 -44.72 21.71
C ALA A 226 31.45 -44.84 23.18
N ALA A 227 30.69 -45.20 24.20
CA ALA A 227 29.27 -45.31 24.50
C ALA A 227 29.17 -45.73 26.00
N LYS A 228 28.13 -45.29 26.72
CA LYS A 228 27.35 -46.05 27.73
C LYS A 228 27.99 -46.44 29.09
N LYS A 229 27.35 -45.96 30.17
CA LYS A 229 26.61 -46.71 31.23
C LYS A 229 26.28 -45.74 32.38
N LYS A 230 25.00 -45.39 32.63
CA LYS A 230 24.10 -45.96 33.66
C LYS A 230 24.79 -46.29 35.00
N SER A 231 24.36 -45.62 36.08
CA SER A 231 23.60 -46.18 37.24
C SER A 231 23.94 -45.43 38.54
N ALA A 232 22.96 -44.79 39.15
CA ALA A 232 22.62 -44.82 40.58
C ALA A 232 21.28 -44.09 40.73
#